data_AF-A0A0S8E5P1-F1
#
_entry.id   AF-A0A0S8E5P1-F1
#
_cell.length_a   1.000
_cell.length_b   1.000
_cell.length_c   1.000
_cell.angle_alpha   90.00
_cell.angle_beta   90.00
_cell.angle_gamma   90.00
#
_symmetry.space_group_name_H-M   'P 1'
#
loop_
_entity.id
_entity.type
_entity.pdbx_description
1 polymer ?
#
loop_
_entity_poly.entity_id
_entity_poly.type
_entity_poly.pdbx_seq_one_letter_code
_entity_poly.pdbx_strand_id
1 'polypeptide(L)'
;EEIAEKGASFVSRGDDSGTNIKELDIWDDAGINPKGKGWYFEAGANMSDTLLMATQKRAYTLTDLGTFLRYESRLDLKTLFRGDPILRNNYSVIALNPDKFPKIKYREAMDFIAFVTSSEGQHLIASYKKHGINLFYPDAVPSLMEKKNR
;
A
#
# COMPACT_ATOMS: atom_id res chain seq x y z
N GLU A 1 -12.05 -8.58 -11.57
CA GLU A 1 -12.72 -9.14 -12.77
C GLU A 1 -13.67 -8.14 -13.43
N GLU A 2 -14.70 -7.64 -12.73
CA GLU A 2 -15.74 -6.76 -13.30
C GLU A 2 -15.23 -5.55 -14.11
N ILE A 3 -14.13 -4.92 -13.69
CA ILE A 3 -13.48 -3.82 -14.43
C ILE A 3 -13.05 -4.27 -15.83
N ALA A 4 -12.43 -5.44 -15.95
CA ALA A 4 -11.95 -5.97 -17.22
C ALA A 4 -13.10 -6.45 -18.11
N GLU A 5 -14.08 -7.13 -17.53
CA GLU A 5 -15.27 -7.63 -18.25
C GLU A 5 -16.07 -6.49 -18.90
N LYS A 6 -16.22 -5.38 -18.17
CA LYS A 6 -16.93 -4.19 -18.66
C LYS A 6 -16.06 -3.27 -19.52
N GLY A 7 -14.76 -3.55 -19.63
CA GLY A 7 -13.79 -2.64 -20.25
C GLY A 7 -13.78 -1.26 -19.60
N ALA A 8 -13.98 -1.20 -18.28
CA ALA A 8 -14.02 0.05 -17.55
C ALA A 8 -12.60 0.62 -17.39
N SER A 9 -12.46 1.93 -17.58
CA SER A 9 -11.17 2.62 -17.51
C SER A 9 -10.48 2.35 -16.17
N PHE A 10 -9.23 1.89 -16.22
CA PHE A 10 -8.34 1.72 -15.08
C PHE A 10 -7.04 2.47 -15.33
N VAL A 11 -6.58 3.25 -14.36
CA VAL A 11 -5.29 3.95 -14.42
C VAL A 11 -4.31 3.25 -13.51
N SER A 12 -3.29 2.65 -14.12
CA SER A 12 -2.11 2.13 -13.46
C SER A 12 -1.10 3.24 -13.23
N ARG A 13 -0.29 3.09 -12.16
CA ARG A 13 0.90 3.91 -11.99
C ARG A 13 1.91 3.69 -13.11
N GLY A 14 2.10 2.44 -13.56
CA GLY A 14 3.02 2.06 -14.65
C GLY A 14 4.46 2.54 -14.45
N ASP A 15 5.00 2.40 -13.23
CA ASP A 15 6.29 3.00 -12.83
C ASP A 15 7.20 2.06 -12.02
N ASP A 16 6.89 0.76 -11.97
CA ASP A 16 7.63 -0.25 -11.19
C ASP A 16 7.67 -0.01 -9.66
N SER A 17 6.81 0.88 -9.14
CA SER A 17 6.67 1.07 -7.69
C SER A 17 5.96 -0.11 -7.01
N GLY A 18 6.07 -0.17 -5.68
CA GLY A 18 5.32 -1.16 -4.89
C GLY A 18 3.81 -1.15 -5.16
N THR A 19 3.20 0.02 -5.40
CA THR A 19 1.78 0.10 -5.79
C THR A 19 1.52 -0.51 -7.16
N ASN A 20 2.41 -0.29 -8.13
CA ASN A 20 2.29 -0.88 -9.47
C ASN A 20 2.48 -2.40 -9.42
N ILE A 21 3.49 -2.88 -8.71
CA ILE A 21 3.70 -4.31 -8.49
C ILE A 21 2.45 -4.94 -7.86
N LYS A 22 1.92 -4.33 -6.80
CA LYS A 22 0.73 -4.85 -6.10
C LYS A 22 -0.50 -4.91 -7.00
N GLU A 23 -0.68 -3.91 -7.85
CA GLU A 23 -1.76 -3.86 -8.82
C GLU A 23 -1.64 -4.97 -9.87
N LEU A 24 -0.42 -5.18 -10.41
CA LEU A 24 -0.15 -6.25 -11.37
C LEU A 24 -0.37 -7.64 -10.75
N ASP A 25 0.05 -7.85 -9.50
CA ASP A 25 -0.22 -9.10 -8.76
C ASP A 25 -1.72 -9.37 -8.67
N ILE A 26 -2.55 -8.36 -8.37
CA ILE A 26 -4.01 -8.49 -8.30
C ILE A 26 -4.61 -8.86 -9.67
N TRP A 27 -4.07 -8.32 -10.75
CA TRP A 27 -4.51 -8.69 -12.10
C TRP A 27 -4.13 -10.13 -12.45
N ASP A 28 -2.91 -10.56 -12.10
CA ASP A 28 -2.41 -11.91 -12.33
C ASP A 28 -3.19 -12.96 -11.51
N ASP A 29 -3.48 -12.68 -10.24
CA ASP A 29 -4.32 -13.52 -9.38
C ASP A 29 -5.73 -13.72 -9.96
N ALA A 30 -6.24 -12.73 -10.71
CA ALA A 30 -7.51 -12.80 -11.42
C ALA A 30 -7.39 -13.44 -12.82
N GLY A 31 -6.20 -13.87 -13.24
CA GLY A 31 -5.94 -14.45 -14.56
C GLY A 31 -6.08 -13.46 -15.72
N ILE A 32 -5.96 -12.15 -15.46
CA ILE A 32 -6.19 -11.09 -16.43
C ILE A 32 -4.87 -10.39 -16.74
N ASN A 33 -4.49 -10.31 -18.02
CA ASN A 33 -3.42 -9.43 -18.47
C ASN A 33 -4.02 -8.12 -19.02
N PRO A 34 -3.90 -6.98 -18.30
CA PRO A 34 -4.48 -5.71 -18.72
C PRO A 34 -3.59 -4.95 -19.72
N LYS A 35 -2.34 -5.38 -19.94
CA LYS A 35 -1.38 -4.67 -20.79
C LYS A 35 -1.87 -4.57 -22.24
N GLY A 36 -1.79 -3.36 -22.79
CA GLY A 36 -2.23 -3.07 -24.16
C GLY A 36 -3.74 -3.10 -24.36
N LYS A 37 -4.55 -3.27 -23.31
CA LYS A 37 -6.00 -3.16 -23.40
C LYS A 37 -6.40 -1.67 -23.43
N GLY A 38 -7.33 -1.30 -24.30
CA GLY A 38 -7.75 0.10 -24.47
C GLY A 38 -8.40 0.75 -23.24
N TRP A 39 -8.77 -0.05 -22.24
CA TRP A 39 -9.31 0.41 -20.95
C TRP A 39 -8.24 0.54 -19.86
N TYR A 40 -7.01 0.13 -20.11
CA TYR A 40 -5.91 0.16 -19.15
C TYR A 40 -4.90 1.25 -19.53
N PHE A 41 -4.74 2.25 -18.67
CA PHE A 41 -3.90 3.41 -18.90
C PHE A 41 -2.70 3.40 -17.93
N GLU A 42 -1.49 3.34 -18.47
CA GLU A 42 -0.27 3.46 -17.68
C GLU A 42 0.13 4.94 -17.58
N ALA A 43 0.11 5.50 -16.37
CA ALA A 43 0.40 6.91 -16.16
C ALA A 43 1.90 7.23 -16.27
N GLY A 44 2.79 6.29 -15.90
CA GLY A 44 4.23 6.51 -15.80
C GLY A 44 4.62 7.62 -14.81
N ALA A 45 3.79 7.86 -13.79
CA ALA A 45 3.84 9.05 -12.96
C ALA A 45 3.57 8.74 -11.49
N ASN A 46 3.96 9.66 -10.58
CA ASN A 46 3.75 9.54 -9.12
C ASN A 46 2.27 9.28 -8.76
N MET A 47 2.02 8.83 -7.53
CA MET A 47 0.65 8.47 -7.10
C MET A 47 -0.32 9.67 -7.15
N SER A 48 0.14 10.90 -6.89
CA SER A 48 -0.75 12.08 -7.00
C SER A 48 -1.20 12.36 -8.43
N ASP A 49 -0.29 12.25 -9.40
CA ASP A 49 -0.61 12.46 -10.81
C ASP A 49 -1.48 11.32 -11.35
N THR A 50 -1.23 10.10 -10.88
CA THR A 50 -2.08 8.93 -11.18
C THR A 50 -3.52 9.14 -10.69
N LEU A 51 -3.71 9.62 -9.45
CA LEU A 51 -5.03 9.91 -8.90
C LEU A 51 -5.75 11.04 -9.66
N LEU A 52 -5.02 12.08 -10.06
CA LEU A 52 -5.57 13.16 -10.86
C LEU A 52 -6.01 12.68 -12.24
N MET A 53 -5.20 11.83 -12.89
CA MET A 53 -5.55 11.21 -14.16
C MET A 53 -6.78 10.30 -14.03
N ALA A 54 -6.86 9.50 -12.96
CA ALA A 54 -8.02 8.66 -12.69
C ALA A 54 -9.29 9.49 -12.49
N THR A 55 -9.20 10.61 -11.76
CA THR A 55 -10.28 11.60 -11.62
C THR A 55 -10.74 12.11 -12.99
N GLN A 56 -9.82 12.60 -13.82
CA GLN A 56 -10.14 13.18 -15.14
C GLN A 56 -10.75 12.15 -16.10
N LYS A 57 -10.28 10.91 -16.05
CA LYS A 57 -10.77 9.81 -16.89
C LYS A 57 -12.02 9.13 -16.34
N ARG A 58 -12.49 9.51 -15.14
CA ARG A 58 -13.54 8.78 -14.39
C ARG A 58 -13.24 7.29 -14.31
N ALA A 59 -12.01 6.98 -13.93
CA ALA A 59 -11.42 5.65 -13.98
C ALA A 59 -11.18 5.09 -12.57
N TYR A 60 -11.04 3.77 -12.51
CA TYR A 60 -10.57 3.05 -11.33
C TYR A 60 -9.06 3.18 -11.20
N THR A 61 -8.52 3.07 -9.98
CA THR A 61 -7.09 3.00 -9.72
C THR A 61 -6.83 2.37 -8.36
N LEU A 62 -5.63 1.82 -8.15
CA LEU A 62 -5.17 1.33 -6.86
C LEU A 62 -4.29 2.38 -6.18
N THR A 63 -4.54 2.66 -4.90
CA THR A 63 -3.75 3.61 -4.10
C THR A 63 -3.66 3.14 -2.66
N ASP A 64 -2.61 3.56 -1.95
CA ASP A 64 -2.59 3.46 -0.50
C ASP A 64 -3.52 4.52 0.13
N LEU A 65 -4.07 4.17 1.30
CA LEU A 65 -5.05 5.00 2.00
C LEU A 65 -4.47 6.34 2.48
N GLY A 66 -3.20 6.36 2.89
CA GLY A 66 -2.54 7.58 3.36
C GLY A 66 -2.42 8.62 2.26
N THR A 67 -2.09 8.19 1.04
CA THR A 67 -2.05 9.04 -0.15
C THR A 67 -3.44 9.47 -0.57
N PHE A 68 -4.43 8.58 -0.61
CA PHE A 68 -5.80 8.95 -0.94
C PHE A 68 -6.32 10.10 -0.06
N LEU A 69 -6.22 9.95 1.26
CA LEU A 69 -6.69 10.96 2.22
C LEU A 69 -5.95 12.29 2.12
N ARG A 70 -4.67 12.27 1.71
CA ARG A 70 -3.89 13.49 1.50
C ARG A 70 -4.44 14.31 0.33
N TYR A 71 -4.96 13.66 -0.71
CA TYR A 71 -5.41 14.31 -1.93
C TYR A 71 -6.94 14.35 -2.10
N GLU A 72 -7.71 13.69 -1.22
CA GLU A 72 -9.16 13.50 -1.31
C GLU A 72 -9.93 14.78 -1.68
N SER A 73 -9.59 15.92 -1.10
CA SER A 73 -10.26 17.20 -1.38
C SER A 73 -10.07 17.73 -2.82
N ARG A 74 -9.16 17.14 -3.59
CA ARG A 74 -8.82 17.50 -4.98
C ARG A 74 -9.26 16.44 -5.99
N LEU A 75 -9.88 15.35 -5.54
CA LEU A 75 -10.21 14.19 -6.37
C LEU A 75 -11.73 14.04 -6.46
N ASP A 76 -12.22 13.64 -7.64
CA ASP A 76 -13.59 13.14 -7.82
C ASP A 76 -13.56 11.61 -7.82
N LEU A 77 -13.05 11.05 -6.73
CA LEU A 77 -12.87 9.62 -6.53
C LEU A 77 -13.42 9.21 -5.17
N LYS A 78 -13.98 8.02 -5.10
CA LYS A 78 -14.46 7.41 -3.86
C LYS A 78 -13.77 6.08 -3.62
N THR A 79 -13.54 5.74 -2.36
CA THR A 79 -13.07 4.41 -1.98
C THR A 79 -14.19 3.40 -2.26
N LEU A 80 -13.89 2.38 -3.07
CA LEU A 80 -14.83 1.29 -3.39
C LEU A 80 -14.55 0.03 -2.58
N PHE A 81 -13.27 -0.31 -2.44
CA PHE A 81 -12.80 -1.50 -1.73
C PHE A 81 -11.71 -1.10 -0.74
N ARG A 82 -11.76 -1.66 0.48
CA ARG A 82 -10.72 -1.52 1.51
C ARG A 82 -10.78 -2.70 2.46
N GLY A 83 -9.63 -3.06 3.05
CA GLY A 83 -9.55 -4.05 4.13
C GLY A 83 -9.57 -5.51 3.69
N ASP A 84 -9.72 -5.78 2.39
CA ASP A 84 -9.55 -7.14 1.86
C ASP A 84 -8.10 -7.64 2.11
N PRO A 85 -7.89 -8.89 2.55
CA PRO A 85 -6.56 -9.47 2.70
C PRO A 85 -5.65 -9.30 1.48
N ILE A 86 -6.20 -9.34 0.26
CA ILE A 86 -5.42 -9.13 -0.96
C ILE A 86 -4.85 -7.70 -1.04
N LEU A 87 -5.46 -6.73 -0.36
CA LEU A 87 -5.01 -5.32 -0.32
C LEU A 87 -4.03 -5.03 0.82
N ARG A 88 -3.62 -6.03 1.60
CA ARG A 88 -2.63 -5.84 2.66
C ARG A 88 -1.29 -5.44 2.06
N ASN A 89 -0.71 -4.37 2.61
CA ASN A 89 0.62 -3.89 2.31
C ASN A 89 1.50 -4.09 3.55
N ASN A 90 2.19 -5.22 3.60
CA ASN A 90 2.99 -5.61 4.77
C ASN A 90 4.33 -4.87 4.77
N TYR A 91 4.74 -4.39 5.94
CA TYR A 91 6.04 -3.76 6.15
C TYR A 91 6.95 -4.70 6.94
N SER A 92 8.21 -4.78 6.54
CA SER A 92 9.22 -5.58 7.23
C SER A 92 10.48 -4.76 7.46
N VAL A 93 11.15 -4.98 8.60
CA VAL A 93 12.44 -4.37 8.91
C VAL A 93 13.50 -5.47 8.85
N ILE A 94 14.54 -5.28 8.04
CA ILE A 94 15.57 -6.29 7.77
C ILE A 94 16.94 -5.67 8.04
N ALA A 95 17.73 -6.30 8.92
CA ALA A 95 19.12 -5.92 9.12
C ALA A 95 19.98 -6.43 7.97
N LEU A 96 20.93 -5.61 7.50
CA LEU A 96 21.90 -6.03 6.49
C LEU A 96 22.92 -7.00 7.09
N ASN A 97 23.41 -7.93 6.27
CA ASN A 97 24.41 -8.90 6.71
C ASN A 97 25.77 -8.19 7.00
N PRO A 98 26.27 -8.21 8.25
CA PRO A 98 27.52 -7.55 8.61
C PRO A 98 28.76 -8.18 7.99
N ASP A 99 28.74 -9.48 7.67
CA ASP A 99 29.85 -10.17 6.99
C ASP A 99 30.04 -9.64 5.55
N LYS A 100 28.93 -9.27 4.90
CA LYS A 100 28.95 -8.65 3.56
C LYS A 100 29.25 -7.16 3.62
N PHE A 101 28.85 -6.47 4.69
CA PHE A 101 28.99 -5.03 4.83
C PHE A 101 29.63 -4.67 6.18
N PRO A 102 30.96 -4.76 6.33
CA PRO A 102 31.63 -4.69 7.62
C PRO A 102 31.58 -3.31 8.31
N LYS A 103 31.19 -2.24 7.60
CA LYS A 103 31.07 -0.88 8.15
C LYS A 103 29.66 -0.52 8.62
N ILE A 104 28.71 -1.46 8.55
CA ILE A 104 27.33 -1.17 8.98
C ILE A 104 27.23 -1.12 10.50
N LYS A 105 26.27 -0.33 10.96
CA LYS A 105 25.84 -0.23 12.35
C LYS A 105 24.88 -1.37 12.70
N TYR A 106 25.38 -2.61 12.67
CA TYR A 106 24.52 -3.79 12.81
C TYR A 106 23.81 -3.83 14.17
N ARG A 107 24.52 -3.48 15.24
CA ARG A 107 23.95 -3.45 16.58
C ARG A 107 22.79 -2.48 16.67
N GLU A 108 22.96 -1.26 16.15
CA GLU A 108 21.92 -0.24 16.15
C GLU A 108 20.72 -0.61 15.27
N ALA A 109 20.95 -1.33 14.16
CA ALA A 109 19.89 -1.90 13.35
C ALA A 109 19.08 -2.95 14.15
N MET A 110 19.75 -3.79 14.93
CA MET A 110 19.09 -4.76 15.80
C MET A 110 18.34 -4.09 16.95
N ASP A 111 18.89 -3.02 17.54
CA ASP A 111 18.20 -2.22 18.56
C ASP A 111 16.91 -1.60 17.99
N PHE A 112 16.96 -1.09 16.75
CA PHE A 112 15.78 -0.57 16.06
C PHE A 112 14.75 -1.66 15.76
N ILE A 113 15.17 -2.83 15.27
CA ILE A 113 14.28 -3.97 15.04
C ILE A 113 13.59 -4.36 16.35
N ALA A 114 14.37 -4.54 17.42
CA ALA A 114 13.85 -4.89 18.73
C ALA A 114 12.82 -3.87 19.23
N PHE A 115 13.08 -2.57 19.05
CA PHE A 115 12.13 -1.51 19.39
C PHE A 115 10.85 -1.61 18.54
N VAL A 116 10.95 -1.67 17.22
CA VAL A 116 9.78 -1.69 16.31
C VAL A 116 8.90 -2.91 16.58
N THR A 117 9.49 -4.07 16.90
CA THR A 117 8.76 -5.31 17.22
C THR A 117 8.38 -5.44 18.70
N SER A 118 8.77 -4.49 19.56
CA SER A 118 8.40 -4.51 20.99
C SER A 118 6.93 -4.12 21.20
N SER A 119 6.37 -4.44 22.37
CA SER A 119 5.05 -3.96 22.76
C SER A 119 4.93 -2.43 22.68
N GLU A 120 5.98 -1.69 23.03
CA GLU A 120 6.00 -0.22 22.97
C GLU A 120 5.94 0.29 21.53
N GLY A 121 6.83 -0.20 20.66
CA GLY A 121 6.87 0.19 19.25
C GLY A 121 5.57 -0.17 18.52
N GLN A 122 5.02 -1.36 18.78
CA GLN A 122 3.74 -1.78 18.21
C GLN A 122 2.58 -0.91 18.73
N HIS A 123 2.55 -0.50 20.00
CA HIS A 123 1.54 0.47 20.48
C HIS A 123 1.67 1.83 19.79
N LEU A 124 2.89 2.31 19.56
CA LEU A 124 3.13 3.57 18.86
C LEU A 124 2.59 3.51 17.43
N ILE A 125 2.84 2.41 16.73
CA ILE A 125 2.30 2.16 15.38
C ILE A 125 0.78 2.09 15.42
N ALA A 126 0.18 1.33 16.34
CA ALA A 126 -1.28 1.20 16.49
C ALA A 126 -1.97 2.53 16.79
N SER A 127 -1.29 3.44 17.49
CA SER A 127 -1.81 4.73 17.93
C SER A 127 -1.63 5.84 16.89
N TYR A 128 -0.83 5.59 15.85
CA TYR A 128 -0.60 6.58 14.80
C TYR A 128 -1.88 6.82 14.00
N LYS A 129 -2.33 8.08 14.02
CA LYS A 129 -3.53 8.53 13.31
C LYS A 129 -3.21 9.68 12.37
N LYS A 130 -3.89 9.67 11.23
CA LYS A 130 -3.95 10.80 10.31
C LYS A 130 -5.37 10.95 9.82
N HIS A 131 -5.88 12.18 9.75
CA HIS A 131 -7.28 12.46 9.42
C HIS A 131 -8.27 11.70 10.33
N GLY A 132 -7.93 11.52 11.60
CA GLY A 132 -8.77 10.84 12.60
C GLY A 132 -8.81 9.31 12.52
N ILE A 133 -8.15 8.70 11.53
CA ILE A 133 -8.15 7.24 11.34
C ILE A 133 -6.78 6.62 11.58
N ASN A 134 -6.77 5.34 11.98
CA ASN A 134 -5.53 4.56 12.08
C ASN A 134 -5.08 4.17 10.67
N LEU A 135 -3.81 4.43 10.34
CA LEU A 135 -3.24 4.07 9.04
C LEU A 135 -2.49 2.74 9.04
N PHE A 136 -2.02 2.29 10.21
CA PHE A 136 -1.22 1.07 10.35
C PHE A 136 -1.82 0.13 11.38
N TYR A 137 -1.64 -1.17 11.14
CA TYR A 137 -2.13 -2.26 11.97
C TYR A 137 -0.93 -3.16 12.30
N PRO A 138 -0.34 -3.01 13.49
CA PRO A 138 0.85 -3.75 13.90
C PRO A 138 0.56 -5.24 14.10
N ASP A 139 1.51 -6.10 13.71
CA ASP A 139 1.37 -7.56 13.71
C ASP A 139 2.53 -8.37 14.33
N ALA A 140 3.55 -7.70 14.85
CA ALA A 140 4.68 -8.38 15.50
C ALA A 140 4.37 -8.86 16.93
N VAL A 141 3.35 -8.30 17.58
CA VAL A 141 2.90 -8.69 18.94
C VAL A 141 1.42 -9.06 18.92
N PRO A 142 1.08 -10.36 18.83
CA PRO A 142 -0.31 -10.82 18.64
C PRO A 142 -1.29 -10.36 19.72
N SER A 143 -0.84 -10.23 20.98
CA SER A 143 -1.69 -9.83 22.12
C SER A 143 -2.28 -8.43 22.03
N LEU A 144 -1.75 -7.57 21.15
CA LEU A 144 -2.29 -6.23 20.88
C LEU A 144 -3.43 -6.24 19.85
N MET A 145 -3.56 -7.30 19.05
CA MET A 145 -4.66 -7.46 18.10
C MET A 145 -5.96 -7.87 18.78
N GLU A 146 -5.91 -8.74 19.80
CA GLU A 146 -7.09 -9.33 20.44
C GLU A 146 -7.95 -8.30 21.19
N LYS A 147 -7.34 -7.21 21.70
CA LYS A 147 -8.07 -6.15 22.42
C LYS A 147 -8.97 -5.30 21.53
N LYS A 148 -8.84 -5.36 20.20
CA LYS A 148 -9.61 -4.54 19.24
C LYS A 148 -10.84 -5.26 18.67
N ASN A 149 -10.94 -6.57 18.89
CA ASN A 149 -12.06 -7.43 18.45
C ASN A 149 -13.08 -7.72 19.58
N ARG A 150 -13.08 -6.92 20.65
CA ARG A 150 -14.09 -6.93 21.72
C ARG A 150 -14.78 -5.58 21.82
#